data_AF-B4D152-F1
#
_entry.id   AF-B4D152-F1
#
_cell.length_a   1.000
_cell.length_b   1.000
_cell.length_c   1.000
_cell.angle_alpha   90.00
_cell.angle_beta   90.00
_cell.angle_gamma   90.00
#
_symmetry.space_group_name_H-M   'P 1'
#
loop_
_entity.id
_entity.type
_entity.pdbx_description
1 polymer ?
#
loop_
_entity_poly.entity_id
_entity_poly.type
_entity_poly.pdbx_seq_one_letter_code
_entity_poly.pdbx_strand_id
1 'polypeptide(L)'
;MVPWTCPVCRAALGPYGLDAVQEAHCPSCRASLRGQVFAAWWTPEKIESKLDRALEGEAVCFFHPSNRAALACDACGRFICTICDLPVGARHLCPVCLSKGLGKEKLPEIIPRRFLWARTGLAFGILPIICLVWPMWVISGGTAVILAIISWWRPVSLVRGRQRWAAILAIVLGILQIAGWFGFILLISYSKNNSGK
;
A
#
# COMPACT_ATOMS: atom_id res chain seq x y z
N MET A 1 27.27 -15.45 -12.19
CA MET A 1 27.03 -14.29 -11.31
C MET A 1 27.50 -13.05 -12.05
N VAL A 2 26.63 -12.08 -12.29
CA VAL A 2 27.00 -10.87 -13.04
C VAL A 2 27.81 -9.96 -12.10
N PRO A 3 29.08 -9.63 -12.42
CA PRO A 3 29.82 -8.65 -11.65
C PRO A 3 29.18 -7.28 -11.85
N TRP A 4 28.99 -6.54 -10.75
CA TRP A 4 28.46 -5.18 -10.78
C TRP A 4 29.61 -4.19 -10.58
N THR A 5 29.43 -2.95 -11.04
CA THR A 5 30.49 -1.93 -11.08
C THR A 5 30.16 -0.75 -10.17
N CYS A 6 31.21 -0.10 -9.65
CA CYS A 6 31.05 1.16 -8.93
C CYS A 6 30.51 2.24 -9.88
N PRO A 7 29.44 2.98 -9.53
CA PRO A 7 28.92 4.06 -10.39
C PRO A 7 29.90 5.23 -10.55
N VAL A 8 30.86 5.39 -9.62
CA VAL A 8 31.83 6.49 -9.62
C VAL A 8 33.10 6.11 -10.41
N CYS A 9 33.81 5.06 -9.97
CA CYS A 9 35.10 4.70 -10.58
C CYS A 9 35.04 3.52 -11.54
N ARG A 10 33.86 2.90 -11.73
CA ARG A 10 33.65 1.70 -12.57
C ARG A 10 34.48 0.47 -12.18
N ALA A 11 35.17 0.49 -11.04
CA ALA A 11 35.85 -0.69 -10.52
C ALA A 11 34.85 -1.84 -10.34
N ALA A 12 35.26 -3.05 -10.73
CA ALA A 12 34.47 -4.25 -10.52
C ALA A 12 34.37 -4.54 -9.02
N LEU A 13 33.14 -4.74 -8.53
CA LEU A 13 32.87 -5.03 -7.13
C LEU A 13 32.41 -6.47 -6.98
N GLY A 14 32.87 -7.12 -5.90
CA GLY A 14 32.53 -8.50 -5.59
C GLY A 14 31.04 -8.68 -5.24
N PRO A 15 30.53 -9.91 -5.28
CA PRO A 15 29.11 -10.19 -5.05
C PRO A 15 28.64 -9.98 -3.59
N TYR A 16 29.56 -9.75 -2.64
CA TYR A 16 29.29 -9.77 -1.19
C TYR A 16 29.28 -8.39 -0.51
N GLY A 17 29.10 -7.30 -1.27
CA GLY A 17 29.27 -5.94 -0.74
C GLY A 17 27.99 -5.11 -0.59
N LEU A 18 26.80 -5.64 -0.85
CA LEU A 18 25.56 -4.86 -0.83
C LEU A 18 24.61 -5.43 0.23
N ASP A 19 24.61 -4.81 1.40
CA ASP A 19 23.58 -4.99 2.41
C ASP A 19 22.65 -3.77 2.41
N ALA A 20 21.34 -3.99 2.50
CA ALA A 20 20.38 -2.89 2.61
C ALA A 20 20.56 -2.07 3.90
N VAL A 21 21.18 -2.69 4.91
CA VAL A 21 21.37 -2.15 6.26
C VAL A 21 22.71 -1.44 6.42
N GLN A 22 23.77 -1.88 5.72
CA GLN A 22 25.13 -1.34 5.90
C GLN A 22 25.62 -0.61 4.65
N GLU A 23 26.17 0.59 4.86
CA GLU A 23 26.87 1.32 3.81
C GLU A 23 28.22 0.66 3.54
N ALA A 24 28.37 0.12 2.33
CA ALA A 24 29.64 -0.40 1.87
C ALA A 24 30.47 0.70 1.23
N HIS A 25 31.79 0.59 1.34
CA HIS A 25 32.70 1.55 0.72
C HIS A 25 33.39 0.89 -0.47
N CYS A 26 33.50 1.61 -1.58
CA CYS A 26 34.28 1.13 -2.71
C CYS A 26 35.77 1.01 -2.32
N PRO A 27 36.43 -0.14 -2.50
CA PRO A 27 37.85 -0.28 -2.16
C PRO A 27 38.77 0.57 -3.05
N SER A 28 38.30 0.97 -4.24
CA SER A 28 39.09 1.74 -5.20
C SER A 28 38.96 3.25 -5.01
N CYS A 29 37.74 3.78 -4.88
CA CYS A 29 37.51 5.24 -4.80
C CYS A 29 36.92 5.71 -3.47
N ARG A 30 36.65 4.79 -2.52
CA ARG A 30 36.02 5.07 -1.21
C ARG A 30 34.65 5.74 -1.27
N ALA A 31 33.99 5.77 -2.43
CA ALA A 31 32.61 6.20 -2.52
C ALA A 31 31.73 5.32 -1.62
N SER A 32 30.80 5.96 -0.89
CA SER A 32 29.78 5.27 -0.12
C SER A 32 28.74 4.68 -1.08
N LEU A 33 28.50 3.38 -0.93
CA LEU A 33 27.61 2.59 -1.76
C LEU A 33 26.56 1.94 -0.86
N ARG A 34 25.30 2.12 -1.26
CA ARG A 34 24.16 1.46 -0.63
C ARG A 34 23.32 0.81 -1.71
N GLY A 35 23.02 -0.46 -1.53
CA GLY A 35 22.20 -1.21 -2.47
C GLY A 35 21.54 -2.39 -1.77
N GLN A 36 20.37 -2.77 -2.27
CA GLN A 36 19.62 -3.92 -1.78
C GLN A 36 19.62 -4.99 -2.86
N VAL A 37 20.16 -6.16 -2.52
CA VAL A 37 20.07 -7.34 -3.38
C VAL A 37 18.72 -8.00 -3.12
N PHE A 38 17.91 -8.15 -4.17
CA PHE A 38 16.65 -8.89 -4.08
C PHE A 38 16.92 -10.39 -3.98
N ALA A 39 16.08 -11.13 -3.23
CA ALA A 39 16.21 -12.58 -3.08
C ALA A 39 16.28 -13.34 -4.42
N ALA A 40 15.66 -12.78 -5.46
CA ALA A 40 15.72 -13.30 -6.82
C ALA A 40 17.15 -13.40 -7.38
N TRP A 41 18.10 -12.61 -6.87
CA TRP A 41 19.51 -12.63 -7.30
C TRP A 41 20.20 -13.97 -7.06
N TRP A 42 19.85 -14.65 -5.98
CA TRP A 42 20.41 -15.97 -5.63
C TRP A 42 19.58 -17.13 -6.15
N THR A 43 18.40 -16.85 -6.70
CA THR A 43 17.56 -17.89 -7.29
C THR A 43 18.16 -18.24 -8.65
N PRO A 44 18.60 -19.50 -8.88
CA PRO A 44 19.08 -19.89 -10.20
C PRO A 44 17.96 -19.64 -11.20
N GLU A 45 18.29 -18.96 -12.29
CA GLU A 45 17.31 -18.53 -13.27
C GLU A 45 16.64 -19.77 -13.88
N LYS A 46 15.40 -20.03 -13.49
CA LYS A 46 14.58 -21.04 -14.14
C LYS A 46 14.06 -20.43 -15.44
N ILE A 47 14.90 -20.39 -16.46
CA ILE A 47 14.50 -19.98 -17.82
C ILE A 47 13.69 -21.13 -18.43
N GLU A 48 12.47 -21.32 -17.93
CA GLU A 48 11.42 -22.05 -18.63
C GLU A 48 10.35 -21.05 -19.06
N SER A 49 10.74 -20.00 -19.76
CA SER A 49 9.78 -19.31 -20.61
C SER A 49 9.71 -20.10 -21.92
N LYS A 50 8.80 -21.07 -21.97
CA LYS A 50 8.34 -21.63 -23.24
C LYS A 50 7.55 -20.51 -23.94
N LEU A 51 8.27 -19.54 -24.50
CA LEU A 51 7.68 -18.56 -25.39
C LEU A 51 7.25 -19.32 -26.63
N ASP A 52 5.95 -19.37 -26.88
CA ASP A 52 5.44 -19.78 -28.17
C ASP A 52 5.83 -18.71 -29.18
N ARG A 53 6.91 -18.95 -29.92
CA ARG A 53 7.24 -18.15 -31.10
C ARG A 53 6.14 -18.32 -32.13
N ALA A 54 5.78 -17.23 -32.80
CA ALA A 54 4.81 -17.30 -33.87
C ALA A 54 5.40 -18.06 -35.07
N LEU A 55 4.64 -19.03 -35.58
CA LEU A 55 4.92 -19.69 -36.86
C LEU A 55 4.29 -18.88 -38.01
N GLU A 56 4.68 -19.20 -39.25
CA GLU A 56 4.08 -18.57 -40.43
C GLU A 56 2.56 -18.82 -40.46
N GLY A 57 1.79 -17.75 -40.67
CA GLY A 57 0.33 -17.79 -40.69
C GLY A 57 -0.35 -17.70 -39.30
N GLU A 58 0.41 -17.69 -38.21
CA GLU A 58 -0.16 -17.49 -36.87
C GLU A 58 -0.35 -16.00 -36.54
N ALA A 59 -1.35 -15.72 -35.69
CA ALA A 59 -1.53 -14.38 -35.14
C ALA A 59 -0.38 -14.04 -34.19
N VAL A 60 0.14 -12.82 -34.30
CA VAL A 60 1.26 -12.31 -33.51
C VAL A 60 0.80 -11.32 -32.43
N CYS A 61 1.57 -11.21 -31.35
CA CYS A 61 1.32 -10.19 -30.34
C CYS A 61 1.56 -8.79 -30.89
N PHE A 62 0.64 -7.86 -30.60
CA PHE A 62 0.74 -6.46 -31.02
C PHE A 62 2.02 -5.76 -30.53
N PHE A 63 2.53 -6.13 -29.35
CA PHE A 63 3.74 -5.53 -28.76
C PHE A 63 5.03 -6.27 -29.09
N HIS A 64 4.93 -7.56 -29.44
CA HIS A 64 6.08 -8.45 -29.65
C HIS A 64 5.83 -9.29 -30.90
N PRO A 65 6.27 -8.83 -32.08
CA PRO A 65 5.99 -9.50 -33.36
C PRO A 65 6.52 -10.94 -33.44
N SER A 66 7.58 -11.26 -32.69
CA SER A 66 8.18 -12.60 -32.63
C SER A 66 7.38 -13.63 -31.83
N ASN A 67 6.37 -13.18 -31.07
CA ASN A 67 5.66 -14.02 -30.11
C ASN A 67 4.25 -14.28 -30.62
N ARG A 68 3.82 -15.54 -30.53
CA ARG A 68 2.47 -15.96 -30.85
C ARG A 68 1.47 -15.25 -29.95
N ALA A 69 0.38 -14.77 -30.54
CA ALA A 69 -0.77 -14.28 -29.79
C ALA A 69 -1.46 -15.44 -29.09
N ALA A 70 -1.65 -15.31 -27.78
CA ALA A 70 -2.39 -16.29 -26.99
C ALA A 70 -3.89 -15.97 -26.96
N LEU A 71 -4.23 -14.68 -26.85
CA LEU A 71 -5.60 -14.19 -26.73
C LEU A 71 -5.73 -12.74 -27.20
N ALA A 72 -6.96 -12.24 -27.30
CA ALA A 72 -7.27 -10.84 -27.56
C ALA A 72 -7.59 -10.10 -26.25
N CYS A 73 -7.13 -8.86 -26.12
CA CYS A 73 -7.43 -8.00 -24.97
C CYS A 73 -8.93 -7.70 -24.89
N ASP A 74 -9.56 -7.92 -23.73
CA ASP A 74 -11.00 -7.72 -23.53
C ASP A 74 -11.46 -6.25 -23.68
N ALA A 75 -10.54 -5.30 -23.56
CA ALA A 75 -10.85 -3.88 -23.61
C ALA A 75 -10.67 -3.26 -25.01
N CYS A 76 -9.66 -3.67 -25.77
CA CYS A 76 -9.32 -3.06 -27.06
C CYS A 76 -9.21 -4.04 -28.23
N GLY A 77 -9.40 -5.34 -28.00
CA GLY A 77 -9.36 -6.37 -29.02
C GLY A 77 -7.97 -6.70 -29.58
N ARG A 78 -6.91 -6.02 -29.13
CA ARG A 78 -5.54 -6.29 -29.60
C ARG A 78 -5.08 -7.68 -29.19
N PHE A 79 -4.48 -8.42 -30.12
CA PHE A 79 -3.81 -9.68 -29.83
C PHE A 79 -2.60 -9.50 -28.92
N ILE A 80 -2.54 -10.30 -27.85
CA ILE A 80 -1.46 -10.27 -26.86
C ILE A 80 -0.90 -11.68 -26.60
N CYS A 81 0.40 -11.76 -26.38
CA CYS A 81 1.05 -12.99 -25.95
C CYS A 81 0.90 -13.19 -24.43
N THR A 82 1.25 -14.38 -23.94
CA THR A 82 1.21 -14.73 -22.51
C THR A 82 2.00 -13.80 -21.60
N ILE A 83 3.03 -13.10 -22.12
CA ILE A 83 3.80 -12.10 -21.35
C ILE A 83 3.03 -10.78 -21.23
N CYS A 84 2.30 -10.41 -22.28
CA CYS A 84 1.53 -9.17 -22.32
C CYS A 84 0.14 -9.33 -21.69
N ASP A 85 -0.26 -10.55 -21.36
CA ASP A 85 -1.51 -10.86 -20.68
C ASP A 85 -1.45 -10.48 -19.21
N LEU A 86 -2.24 -9.48 -18.83
CA LEU A 86 -2.39 -9.02 -17.46
C LEU A 86 -3.80 -9.38 -16.97
N PRO A 87 -3.95 -10.49 -16.23
CA PRO A 87 -5.23 -10.89 -15.68
C PRO A 87 -5.65 -9.94 -14.56
N VAL A 88 -6.84 -9.35 -14.69
CA VAL A 88 -7.50 -8.54 -13.68
C VAL A 88 -8.87 -9.17 -13.42
N GLY A 89 -8.88 -10.03 -12.40
CA GLY A 89 -9.94 -11.01 -12.12
C GLY A 89 -10.31 -11.86 -13.30
N ALA A 90 -11.51 -11.64 -13.82
CA ALA A 90 -12.04 -12.42 -14.93
C ALA A 90 -11.63 -11.86 -16.31
N ARG A 91 -10.93 -10.73 -16.37
CA ARG A 91 -10.56 -10.06 -17.62
C ARG A 91 -9.08 -10.18 -17.92
N HIS A 92 -8.76 -10.29 -19.20
CA HIS A 92 -7.41 -10.29 -19.75
C HIS A 92 -7.11 -8.98 -20.47
N LEU A 93 -6.21 -8.17 -19.89
CA LEU A 93 -5.94 -6.81 -20.36
C LEU A 93 -4.52 -6.67 -20.90
N CYS A 94 -4.36 -5.81 -21.90
CA CYS A 94 -3.04 -5.41 -22.36
C CYS A 94 -2.43 -4.29 -21.48
N PRO A 95 -1.11 -4.08 -21.51
CA PRO A 95 -0.45 -3.09 -20.65
C PRO A 95 -0.96 -1.66 -20.84
N VAL A 96 -1.35 -1.31 -22.07
CA VAL A 96 -1.88 0.02 -22.41
C VAL A 96 -3.31 0.22 -21.87
N CYS A 97 -4.14 -0.82 -21.90
CA CYS A 97 -5.49 -0.75 -21.34
C CYS A 97 -5.46 -0.74 -19.82
N LEU A 98 -4.58 -1.55 -19.21
CA LEU A 98 -4.38 -1.54 -17.77
C LEU A 98 -3.92 -0.17 -17.28
N SER A 99 -2.94 0.45 -17.92
CA SER A 99 -2.43 1.77 -17.53
C SER A 99 -3.47 2.88 -17.65
N LYS A 100 -4.33 2.83 -18.66
CA LYS A 100 -5.48 3.74 -18.80
C LYS A 100 -6.55 3.49 -17.73
N GLY A 101 -6.84 2.22 -17.42
CA GLY A 101 -7.81 1.82 -16.40
C GLY A 101 -7.40 2.20 -14.98
N LEU A 102 -6.09 2.22 -14.68
CA LEU A 102 -5.57 2.68 -13.39
C LEU A 102 -5.88 4.15 -13.08
N GLY A 103 -6.09 4.99 -14.11
CA GLY A 103 -6.19 6.44 -13.96
C GLY A 103 -7.60 7.03 -14.03
N LYS A 104 -8.53 6.43 -14.81
CA LYS A 104 -9.76 7.16 -15.20
C LYS A 104 -11.05 6.34 -15.21
N GLU A 105 -11.02 5.02 -15.34
CA GLU A 105 -12.25 4.22 -15.48
C GLU A 105 -12.28 3.03 -14.52
N LYS A 106 -13.43 2.91 -13.86
CA LYS A 106 -13.79 1.94 -12.83
C LYS A 106 -13.72 0.52 -13.39
N LEU A 107 -12.53 -0.08 -13.43
CA LEU A 107 -12.44 -1.53 -13.29
C LEU A 107 -12.84 -1.82 -11.83
N PRO A 108 -14.01 -2.42 -11.56
CA PRO A 108 -14.50 -2.62 -10.18
C PRO A 108 -13.50 -3.43 -9.34
N GLU A 109 -12.64 -4.18 -10.01
CA GLU A 109 -11.60 -5.02 -9.45
C GLU A 109 -10.32 -4.28 -9.08
N ILE A 110 -10.02 -3.17 -9.77
CA ILE A 110 -8.86 -2.34 -9.48
C ILE A 110 -9.32 -1.28 -8.49
N ILE A 111 -9.05 -1.51 -7.21
CA ILE A 111 -9.33 -0.55 -6.14
C ILE A 111 -8.07 0.32 -5.96
N PRO A 112 -7.97 1.52 -6.58
CA PRO A 112 -6.75 2.32 -6.60
C PRO A 112 -6.41 2.89 -5.21
N ARG A 113 -7.41 3.06 -4.34
CA ARG A 113 -7.24 3.59 -2.99
C ARG A 113 -8.15 2.83 -2.04
N ARG A 114 -7.58 2.32 -0.95
CA ARG A 114 -8.34 1.77 0.18
C ARG A 114 -8.34 2.82 1.29
N PHE A 115 -9.54 3.27 1.67
CA PHE A 115 -9.69 4.17 2.81
C PHE A 115 -9.30 3.44 4.10
N LEU A 116 -8.35 3.99 4.86
CA LEU A 116 -7.81 3.38 6.07
C LEU A 116 -8.67 3.78 7.28
N TRP A 117 -9.82 3.13 7.45
CA TRP A 117 -10.80 3.39 8.52
C TRP A 117 -10.19 3.54 9.92
N ALA A 118 -9.27 2.64 10.30
CA ALA A 118 -8.61 2.70 11.61
C ALA A 118 -7.74 3.96 11.79
N ARG A 119 -7.10 4.46 10.73
CA ARG A 119 -6.27 5.68 10.78
C ARG A 119 -7.15 6.92 10.87
N THR A 120 -8.27 6.92 10.16
CA THR A 120 -9.28 7.97 10.24
C THR A 120 -9.90 8.02 11.64
N GLY A 121 -10.31 6.88 12.20
CA GLY A 121 -10.86 6.80 13.57
C GLY A 121 -9.87 7.29 14.63
N LEU A 122 -8.60 6.91 14.52
CA LEU A 122 -7.55 7.41 15.42
C LEU A 122 -7.33 8.93 15.28
N ALA A 123 -7.38 9.47 14.06
CA ALA A 123 -7.31 10.91 13.85
C ALA A 123 -8.47 11.65 14.53
N PHE A 124 -9.70 11.14 14.41
CA PHE A 124 -10.86 11.68 15.12
C PHE A 124 -10.76 11.53 16.65
N GLY A 125 -10.02 10.54 17.15
CA GLY A 125 -9.74 10.41 18.59
C GLY A 125 -8.62 11.33 19.12
N ILE A 126 -7.67 11.77 18.28
CA ILE A 126 -6.52 12.57 18.73
C ILE A 126 -6.72 14.07 18.47
N LEU A 127 -7.22 14.43 17.28
CA LEU A 127 -7.34 15.81 16.82
C LEU A 127 -8.22 16.70 17.73
N PRO A 128 -9.39 16.28 18.24
CA PRO A 128 -10.19 17.12 19.15
C PRO A 128 -9.52 17.35 20.50
N ILE A 129 -8.74 16.38 21.01
CA ILE A 129 -7.96 16.52 22.25
C ILE A 129 -6.90 17.60 22.08
N ILE A 130 -6.18 17.58 20.96
CA ILE A 130 -5.11 18.54 20.66
C ILE A 130 -5.67 19.95 20.42
N CYS A 131 -6.76 20.07 19.64
CA CYS A 131 -7.30 21.37 19.26
C CYS A 131 -8.23 21.98 20.32
N LEU A 132 -8.49 21.28 21.43
CA LEU A 132 -9.33 21.73 22.55
C LEU A 132 -10.69 22.35 22.14
N VAL A 133 -11.26 21.86 21.03
CA VAL A 133 -12.47 22.43 20.41
C VAL A 133 -13.71 21.96 21.16
N TRP A 134 -14.11 22.71 22.17
CA TRP A 134 -15.36 22.55 22.90
C TRP A 134 -16.49 23.19 22.06
N PRO A 135 -17.48 22.46 21.49
CA PRO A 135 -18.21 21.29 21.98
C PRO A 135 -18.09 20.01 21.12
N MET A 136 -17.09 19.95 20.22
CA MET A 136 -16.97 18.86 19.25
C MET A 136 -16.49 17.52 19.83
N TRP A 137 -16.11 17.49 21.12
CA TRP A 137 -15.56 16.30 21.79
C TRP A 137 -16.54 15.11 21.85
N VAL A 138 -17.85 15.36 22.03
CA VAL A 138 -18.85 14.28 22.08
C VAL A 138 -19.05 13.65 20.69
N ILE A 139 -19.16 14.50 19.66
CA ILE A 139 -19.39 14.06 18.28
C ILE A 139 -18.15 13.35 17.72
N SER A 140 -16.95 13.88 18.00
CA SER A 140 -15.68 13.29 17.57
C SER A 140 -15.37 11.97 18.30
N GLY A 141 -15.66 11.88 19.61
CA GLY A 141 -15.51 10.64 20.37
C GLY A 141 -16.45 9.54 19.89
N GLY A 142 -17.72 9.87 19.65
CA GLY A 142 -18.68 8.92 19.08
C GLY A 142 -18.28 8.42 17.69
N THR A 143 -17.87 9.33 16.80
CA THR A 143 -17.40 8.96 15.45
C THR A 143 -16.12 8.13 15.48
N ALA A 144 -15.17 8.42 16.39
CA ALA A 144 -13.96 7.62 16.56
C ALA A 144 -14.29 6.15 16.93
N VAL A 145 -15.21 5.94 17.87
CA VAL A 145 -15.65 4.59 18.28
C VAL A 145 -16.35 3.86 17.14
N ILE A 146 -17.31 4.50 16.47
CA ILE A 146 -18.05 3.90 15.35
C ILE A 146 -17.10 3.50 14.21
N LEU A 147 -16.20 4.41 13.81
CA LEU A 147 -15.24 4.14 12.74
C LEU A 147 -14.26 3.02 13.12
N ALA A 148 -13.85 2.94 14.39
CA ALA A 148 -13.00 1.86 14.89
C ALA A 148 -13.72 0.51 14.88
N ILE A 149 -14.99 0.45 15.27
CA ILE A 149 -15.80 -0.77 15.20
C ILE A 149 -15.96 -1.21 13.74
N ILE A 150 -16.36 -0.31 12.84
CA ILE A 150 -16.50 -0.62 11.40
C ILE A 150 -15.19 -1.14 10.81
N SER A 151 -14.04 -0.60 11.25
CA SER A 151 -12.72 -1.02 10.76
C SER A 151 -12.41 -2.50 11.05
N TRP A 152 -13.05 -3.10 12.06
CA TRP A 152 -12.88 -4.51 12.41
C TRP A 152 -13.55 -5.47 11.41
N TRP A 153 -14.58 -5.00 10.71
CA TRP A 153 -15.40 -5.78 9.79
C TRP A 153 -14.99 -5.60 8.32
N ARG A 154 -13.98 -4.74 8.05
CA ARG A 154 -13.53 -4.41 6.70
C ARG A 154 -12.16 -5.06 6.41
N PRO A 155 -11.88 -5.43 5.14
CA PRO A 155 -10.64 -6.10 4.78
C PRO A 155 -9.43 -5.24 5.13
N VAL A 156 -8.58 -5.79 6.01
CA VAL A 156 -7.42 -5.13 6.62
C VAL A 156 -6.38 -4.82 5.54
N SER A 157 -5.66 -3.70 5.69
CA SER A 157 -4.55 -3.38 4.78
C SER A 157 -3.45 -4.46 4.84
N LEU A 158 -2.63 -4.53 3.79
CA LEU A 158 -1.49 -5.47 3.68
C LEU A 158 -0.53 -5.39 4.89
N VAL A 159 -0.54 -4.27 5.63
CA VAL A 159 0.18 -4.10 6.91
C VAL A 159 -0.70 -4.57 8.07
N ARG A 160 -0.81 -5.90 8.20
CA ARG A 160 -1.78 -6.62 9.06
C ARG A 160 -1.72 -6.27 10.56
N GLY A 161 -0.56 -5.84 11.07
CA GLY A 161 -0.34 -5.61 12.51
C GLY A 161 -0.71 -4.21 13.02
N ARG A 162 -0.42 -3.15 12.26
CA ARG A 162 -0.53 -1.76 12.76
C ARG A 162 -1.98 -1.28 12.90
N GLN A 163 -2.91 -1.83 12.13
CA GLN A 163 -4.29 -1.35 12.11
C GLN A 163 -5.11 -1.77 13.33
N ARG A 164 -4.86 -2.94 13.91
CA ARG A 164 -5.62 -3.42 15.09
C ARG A 164 -5.32 -2.59 16.33
N TRP A 165 -4.03 -2.29 16.57
CA TRP A 165 -3.62 -1.39 17.65
C TRP A 165 -4.21 0.01 17.48
N ALA A 166 -4.22 0.55 16.25
CA ALA A 166 -4.82 1.85 15.98
C ALA A 166 -6.33 1.86 16.26
N ALA A 167 -7.06 0.79 15.95
CA ALA A 167 -8.48 0.66 16.26
C ALA A 167 -8.73 0.58 17.78
N ILE A 168 -7.94 -0.21 18.51
CA ILE A 168 -8.03 -0.31 19.98
C ILE A 168 -7.79 1.06 20.62
N LEU A 169 -6.73 1.75 20.20
CA LEU A 169 -6.41 3.10 20.69
C LEU A 169 -7.54 4.10 20.39
N ALA A 170 -8.14 4.04 19.20
CA ALA A 170 -9.25 4.91 18.85
C ALA A 170 -10.48 4.67 19.74
N ILE A 171 -10.78 3.41 20.09
CA ILE A 171 -11.89 3.08 21.01
C ILE A 171 -11.61 3.62 22.41
N VAL A 172 -10.42 3.36 22.95
CA VAL A 172 -10.03 3.81 24.31
C VAL A 172 -10.10 5.33 24.41
N LEU A 173 -9.54 6.05 23.42
CA LEU A 173 -9.57 7.50 23.39
C LEU A 173 -11.00 8.05 23.23
N GLY A 174 -11.83 7.44 22.39
CA GLY A 174 -13.23 7.85 22.21
C GLY A 174 -14.06 7.69 23.49
N ILE A 175 -13.88 6.58 24.23
CA ILE A 175 -14.56 6.36 25.52
C ILE A 175 -14.10 7.39 26.56
N LEU A 176 -12.80 7.66 26.63
CA LEU A 176 -12.25 8.67 27.55
C LEU A 176 -12.78 10.07 27.26
N GLN A 177 -12.96 10.45 25.99
CA GLN A 177 -13.55 11.73 25.62
C GLN A 177 -15.00 11.84 26.09
N ILE A 178 -15.80 10.80 25.88
CA ILE A 178 -17.21 10.77 26.30
C ILE A 178 -17.28 10.84 27.83
N ALA A 179 -16.50 10.02 28.55
CA ALA A 179 -16.46 10.00 30.01
C ALA A 179 -15.98 11.34 30.60
N GLY A 180 -14.93 11.94 30.01
CA GLY A 180 -14.42 13.25 30.42
C GLY A 180 -15.47 14.35 30.29
N TRP A 181 -16.28 14.32 29.23
CA TRP A 181 -17.37 15.28 29.05
C TRP A 181 -18.49 15.11 30.09
N PHE A 182 -18.93 13.87 30.36
CA PHE A 182 -19.92 13.60 31.41
C PHE A 182 -19.41 14.02 32.80
N GLY A 183 -18.15 13.70 33.13
CA GLY A 183 -17.52 14.12 34.39
C GLY A 183 -17.47 15.65 34.54
N PHE A 184 -17.16 16.37 33.47
CA PHE A 184 -17.13 17.82 33.47
C PHE A 184 -18.50 18.46 33.73
N ILE A 185 -19.57 17.92 33.13
CA ILE A 185 -20.94 18.39 33.39
C ILE A 185 -21.32 18.16 34.85
N LEU A 186 -21.05 16.96 35.39
CA LEU A 186 -21.33 16.63 36.79
C LEU A 186 -20.61 17.58 37.76
N LEU A 187 -19.37 17.96 37.44
CA LEU A 187 -18.58 18.89 38.25
C LEU A 187 -19.18 20.29 38.25
N ILE A 188 -19.64 20.79 37.09
CA ILE A 188 -20.35 22.09 37.01
C ILE A 188 -21.66 22.03 37.81
N SER A 189 -22.44 20.95 37.67
CA SER A 189 -23.69 20.76 38.42
C SER A 189 -23.44 20.71 39.93
N TYR A 190 -22.39 20.03 40.37
CA TYR A 190 -21.99 19.97 41.78
C TYR A 190 -21.54 21.34 42.31
N SER A 191 -20.71 22.07 41.55
CA SER A 191 -20.24 23.41 41.93
C SER A 191 -21.39 24.40 42.10
N LYS A 192 -22.34 24.44 41.16
CA LYS A 192 -23.54 25.29 41.26
C LYS A 192 -24.39 24.95 42.48
N ASN A 193 -24.53 23.67 42.83
CA ASN A 193 -25.30 23.24 43.98
C ASN A 193 -24.64 23.63 45.32
N ASN A 194 -23.31 23.74 45.35
CA ASN A 194 -22.56 24.07 46.57
C ASN A 194 -22.40 25.59 46.78
N SER A 195 -22.45 26.42 45.73
CA SER A 195 -22.43 27.89 45.85
C SER A 195 -23.81 28.51 46.15
N GLY A 196 -24.88 27.73 46.18
CA GLY A 196 -26.24 28.18 46.50
C GLY A 196 -26.68 27.95 47.95
N LYS A 197 -25.79 27.43 48.80
CA LYS A 197 -25.95 27.37 50.27
C LYS A 197 -25.04 28.40 50.91
#